data_AF-A0A2H4I910-F1
#
_entry.id   AF-A0A2H4I910-F1
#
_cell.length_a   1.000
_cell.length_b   1.000
_cell.length_c   1.000
_cell.angle_alpha   90.00
_cell.angle_beta   90.00
_cell.angle_gamma   90.00
#
_symmetry.space_group_name_H-M   'P 1'
#
loop_
_entity.id
_entity.type
_entity.pdbx_description
1 polymer ?
#
loop_
_entity_poly.entity_id
_entity_poly.type
_entity_poly.pdbx_seq_one_letter_code
_entity_poly.pdbx_strand_id
1 'polypeptide(L)'
;MHRTLADPRYIDPALDPNGRKPRWCYLGNPETVNSGPVGLGRFSTLRSWLSQWSLDDTCANGPVCAAKVRAPLLVIENGADDAVPQPHSRILYEAAASPDKTFHLIPGATHYYAGQPKLMSDATQLIHGWLEDRGMRTSTKHVRGIAA
;
A
#
# COMPACT_ATOMS: atom_id res chain seq x y z
N MET A 1 5.95 -11.08 19.83
CA MET A 1 6.50 -11.67 18.58
C MET A 1 7.86 -11.05 18.31
N HIS A 2 8.74 -11.79 17.65
CA HIS A 2 10.07 -11.31 17.26
C HIS A 2 10.20 -11.38 15.74
N ARG A 3 10.95 -10.43 15.15
CA ARG A 3 11.36 -10.46 13.74
C ARG A 3 10.20 -10.58 12.73
N THR A 4 9.09 -9.90 13.01
CA THR A 4 7.88 -9.89 12.17
C THR A 4 8.07 -9.22 10.80
N LEU A 5 9.22 -8.59 10.56
CA LEU A 5 9.64 -7.99 9.30
C LEU A 5 10.82 -8.73 8.65
N ALA A 6 11.13 -9.96 9.08
CA ALA A 6 12.21 -10.77 8.51
C ALA A 6 11.79 -11.40 7.17
N ASP A 7 11.49 -10.55 6.19
CA ASP A 7 11.17 -10.96 4.83
C ASP A 7 12.46 -11.13 4.00
N PRO A 8 12.73 -12.31 3.42
CA PRO A 8 13.91 -12.54 2.58
C PRO A 8 14.04 -11.59 1.40
N ARG A 9 12.92 -11.05 0.90
CA ARG A 9 12.89 -10.10 -0.22
C ARG A 9 13.63 -8.80 0.08
N TYR A 10 13.75 -8.41 1.34
CA TYR A 10 14.55 -7.24 1.71
C TYR A 10 16.05 -7.50 1.61
N ILE A 11 16.49 -8.76 1.61
CA ILE A 11 17.91 -9.13 1.53
C ILE A 11 18.30 -9.50 0.10
N ASP A 12 17.47 -10.32 -0.57
CA ASP A 12 17.71 -10.80 -1.93
C ASP A 12 16.77 -10.10 -2.93
N PRO A 13 17.29 -9.19 -3.78
CA PRO A 13 16.50 -8.51 -4.80
C PRO A 13 16.06 -9.43 -5.96
N ALA A 14 16.57 -10.66 -6.06
CA ALA A 14 16.11 -11.62 -7.07
C ALA A 14 14.76 -12.26 -6.72
N LEU A 15 14.35 -12.24 -5.45
CA LEU A 15 13.02 -12.69 -5.01
C LEU A 15 12.01 -11.58 -5.23
N ASP A 16 10.95 -11.79 -6.01
CA ASP A 16 9.99 -10.73 -6.39
C ASP A 16 10.69 -9.43 -6.85
N PRO A 17 11.43 -9.43 -7.98
CA PRO A 17 12.24 -8.30 -8.41
C PRO A 17 11.39 -7.04 -8.66
N ASN A 18 11.78 -5.92 -8.07
CA ASN A 18 11.25 -4.59 -8.35
C ASN A 18 12.37 -3.53 -8.21
N GLY A 19 12.03 -2.24 -8.25
CA GLY A 19 12.99 -1.14 -8.12
C GLY A 19 13.50 -0.89 -6.70
N ARG A 20 13.20 -1.74 -5.71
CA ARG A 20 13.58 -1.51 -4.32
C ARG A 20 15.10 -1.56 -4.13
N LYS A 21 15.58 -0.78 -3.17
CA LYS A 21 16.99 -0.80 -2.76
C LYS A 21 17.32 -2.16 -2.10
N PRO A 22 18.39 -2.87 -2.52
CA PRO A 22 18.81 -4.09 -1.85
C PRO A 22 19.18 -3.84 -0.37
N ARG A 23 18.91 -4.81 0.52
CA ARG A 23 19.15 -4.71 1.97
C ARG A 23 18.45 -3.52 2.62
N TRP A 24 17.21 -3.25 2.19
CA TRP A 24 16.40 -2.14 2.66
C TRP A 24 14.93 -2.54 2.75
N CYS A 25 14.25 -2.09 3.81
CA CYS A 25 12.80 -2.08 3.91
C CYS A 25 12.32 -0.65 4.20
N TYR A 26 11.00 -0.44 4.19
CA TYR A 26 10.38 0.87 4.42
C TYR A 26 10.70 1.50 5.80
N LEU A 27 11.24 0.73 6.74
CA LEU A 27 11.71 1.21 8.05
C LEU A 27 13.25 1.34 8.13
N GLY A 28 13.99 1.03 7.06
CA GLY A 28 15.44 1.17 6.97
C GLY A 28 16.19 -0.16 6.82
N ASN A 29 17.31 -0.31 7.53
CA ASN A 29 18.11 -1.53 7.50
C ASN A 29 17.32 -2.71 8.12
N PRO A 30 17.08 -3.82 7.39
CA PRO A 30 16.25 -4.93 7.88
C PRO A 30 16.75 -5.60 9.16
N GLU A 31 18.08 -5.71 9.35
CA GLU A 31 18.66 -6.32 10.54
C GLU A 31 18.43 -5.45 11.78
N THR A 32 18.68 -4.15 11.64
CA THR A 32 18.43 -3.16 12.70
C THR A 32 16.95 -3.12 13.07
N VAL A 33 16.05 -3.06 12.08
CA VAL A 33 14.60 -3.00 12.31
C VAL A 33 14.08 -4.27 13.00
N ASN A 34 14.53 -5.46 12.59
CA ASN A 34 14.07 -6.71 13.18
C ASN A 34 14.61 -6.98 14.59
N SER A 35 15.72 -6.36 14.97
CA SER A 35 16.34 -6.50 16.30
C SER A 35 16.07 -5.31 17.22
N GLY A 36 15.48 -4.24 16.69
CA GLY A 36 15.21 -3.01 17.42
C GLY A 36 14.01 -3.11 18.37
N PRO A 37 13.92 -2.19 19.35
CA PRO A 37 12.78 -2.15 20.28
C PRO A 37 11.48 -1.68 19.59
N VAL A 38 11.60 -1.03 18.43
CA VAL A 38 10.50 -0.51 17.61
C VAL A 38 10.31 -1.44 16.41
N GLY A 39 9.11 -2.03 16.28
CA GLY A 39 8.81 -2.94 15.19
C GLY A 39 7.35 -3.40 15.18
N LEU A 40 6.90 -3.95 14.04
CA LEU A 40 5.54 -4.47 13.89
C LEU A 40 5.25 -5.60 14.88
N GLY A 41 4.06 -5.61 15.49
CA GLY A 41 3.67 -6.70 16.39
C GLY A 41 4.52 -6.82 17.67
N ARG A 42 5.23 -5.75 18.07
CA ARG A 42 6.02 -5.70 19.32
C ARG A 42 5.19 -6.10 20.53
N PHE A 43 3.96 -5.58 20.60
CA PHE A 43 2.91 -6.01 21.50
C PHE A 43 1.75 -6.55 20.68
N SER A 44 1.22 -7.70 21.09
CA SER A 44 0.01 -8.27 20.52
C SER A 44 -0.72 -9.03 21.60
N THR A 45 -2.03 -8.85 21.67
CA THR A 45 -2.89 -9.80 22.38
C THR A 45 -3.05 -11.06 21.54
N LEU A 46 -3.54 -12.14 22.14
CA LEU A 46 -3.92 -13.35 21.38
C LEU A 46 -4.94 -13.01 20.29
N ARG A 47 -5.97 -12.22 20.60
CA ARG A 47 -7.00 -11.81 19.64
C ARG A 47 -6.42 -11.03 18.47
N SER A 48 -5.56 -10.05 18.74
CA SER A 48 -4.89 -9.29 17.69
C SER A 48 -4.01 -10.18 16.82
N TRP A 49 -3.37 -11.19 17.43
CA TRP A 49 -2.54 -12.13 16.68
C TRP A 49 -3.36 -13.00 15.73
N LEU A 50 -4.42 -13.62 16.25
CA LEU A 50 -5.34 -14.46 15.47
C LEU A 50 -5.95 -13.68 14.30
N SER A 51 -6.34 -12.42 14.54
CA SER A 51 -6.92 -11.57 13.50
C SER A 51 -5.94 -11.26 12.36
N GLN A 52 -4.64 -11.10 12.63
CA GLN A 52 -3.69 -10.51 11.68
C GLN A 52 -2.73 -11.53 11.05
N TRP A 53 -2.32 -12.56 11.79
CA TRP A 53 -1.26 -13.49 11.37
C TRP A 53 -1.63 -14.98 11.48
N SER A 54 -2.74 -15.35 12.12
CA SER A 54 -3.17 -16.77 12.10
C SER A 54 -3.48 -17.19 10.68
N LEU A 55 -2.96 -18.34 10.26
CA LEU A 55 -3.25 -18.91 8.95
C LEU A 55 -4.71 -19.35 8.83
N ASP A 56 -5.28 -19.89 9.92
CA ASP A 56 -6.60 -20.50 9.93
C ASP A 56 -7.70 -19.52 10.34
N ASP A 57 -7.39 -18.55 11.20
CA ASP A 57 -8.38 -17.66 11.81
C ASP A 57 -8.43 -16.26 11.20
N THR A 58 -7.42 -15.87 10.40
CA THR A 58 -7.41 -14.51 9.86
C THR A 58 -8.51 -14.32 8.81
N CYS A 59 -9.24 -13.21 8.93
CA CYS A 59 -10.13 -12.74 7.87
C CYS A 59 -9.38 -11.90 6.81
N ALA A 60 -8.05 -11.73 6.93
CA ALA A 60 -7.24 -10.88 6.06
C ALA A 60 -6.85 -11.56 4.73
N ASN A 61 -7.83 -12.12 4.02
CA ASN A 61 -7.63 -12.68 2.69
C ASN A 61 -7.93 -11.62 1.62
N GLY A 62 -6.87 -10.97 1.13
CA GLY A 62 -6.94 -9.89 0.15
C GLY A 62 -7.77 -10.22 -1.09
N PRO A 63 -7.45 -11.29 -1.87
CA PRO A 63 -8.20 -11.68 -3.06
C PRO A 63 -9.69 -11.94 -2.79
N VAL A 64 -10.02 -12.68 -1.74
CA VAL A 64 -11.42 -13.00 -1.38
C VAL A 64 -12.20 -11.73 -1.02
N CYS A 65 -11.57 -10.79 -0.32
CA CYS A 65 -12.16 -9.50 0.00
C CYS A 65 -12.31 -8.61 -1.24
N ALA A 66 -11.28 -8.54 -2.09
CA ALA A 66 -11.30 -7.76 -3.32
C ALA A 66 -12.43 -8.20 -4.26
N ALA A 67 -12.71 -9.51 -4.38
CA ALA A 67 -13.81 -10.05 -5.18
C ALA A 67 -15.21 -9.53 -4.79
N LYS A 68 -15.36 -8.91 -3.61
CA LYS A 68 -16.62 -8.29 -3.17
C LYS A 68 -16.72 -6.81 -3.55
N VAL A 69 -15.62 -6.18 -3.98
CA VAL A 69 -15.57 -4.77 -4.36
C VAL A 69 -16.20 -4.59 -5.73
N ARG A 70 -17.35 -3.89 -5.78
CA ARG A 70 -18.06 -3.52 -7.01
C ARG A 70 -18.01 -2.02 -7.34
N ALA A 71 -17.58 -1.21 -6.37
CA ALA A 71 -17.43 0.23 -6.57
C ALA A 71 -16.27 0.52 -7.55
N PRO A 72 -16.28 1.68 -8.25
CA PRO A 72 -15.13 2.13 -9.03
C PRO A 72 -13.82 2.02 -8.24
N LEU A 73 -12.77 1.48 -8.87
CA LEU A 73 -11.53 1.11 -8.19
C LEU A 73 -10.30 1.66 -8.93
N LEU A 74 -9.47 2.42 -8.22
CA LEU A 74 -8.12 2.76 -8.64
C LEU A 74 -7.12 1.96 -7.79
N VAL A 75 -6.27 1.17 -8.44
CA VAL A 75 -5.12 0.50 -7.80
C VAL A 75 -3.84 1.15 -8.30
N ILE A 76 -3.02 1.61 -7.36
CA ILE A 76 -1.71 2.21 -7.65
C ILE A 76 -0.62 1.27 -7.10
N GLU A 77 0.29 0.86 -7.97
CA GLU A 77 1.50 0.10 -7.62
C GLU A 77 2.71 1.05 -7.60
N ASN A 78 3.53 0.93 -6.56
CA ASN A 78 4.77 1.68 -6.43
C ASN A 78 5.93 0.82 -6.95
N GLY A 79 6.62 1.30 -7.99
CA GLY A 79 7.58 0.47 -8.72
C GLY A 79 8.87 0.13 -7.97
N ALA A 80 9.14 0.79 -6.85
CA ALA A 80 10.26 0.51 -5.94
C ALA A 80 9.77 0.32 -4.49
N ASP A 81 8.56 -0.22 -4.31
CA ASP A 81 8.00 -0.45 -2.98
C ASP A 81 8.90 -1.39 -2.15
N ASP A 82 9.21 -0.93 -0.94
CA ASP A 82 10.10 -1.54 0.04
C ASP A 82 9.33 -2.05 1.28
N ALA A 83 8.01 -2.24 1.15
CA ALA A 83 7.13 -2.87 2.14
C ALA A 83 6.19 -3.92 1.52
N VAL A 84 5.53 -3.55 0.43
CA VAL A 84 4.51 -4.36 -0.24
C VAL A 84 5.14 -5.06 -1.43
N PRO A 85 5.09 -6.40 -1.47
CA PRO A 85 5.54 -7.16 -2.63
C PRO A 85 4.80 -6.74 -3.89
N GLN A 86 5.56 -6.50 -4.97
CA GLN A 86 5.02 -6.01 -6.23
C GLN A 86 3.77 -6.78 -6.73
N PRO A 87 3.70 -8.12 -6.73
CA PRO A 87 2.54 -8.82 -7.28
C PRO A 87 1.22 -8.53 -6.52
N HIS A 88 1.26 -8.07 -5.27
CA HIS A 88 0.06 -7.93 -4.44
C HIS A 88 -0.96 -6.93 -5.01
N SER A 89 -0.51 -5.78 -5.52
CA SER A 89 -1.40 -4.78 -6.11
C SER A 89 -2.12 -5.32 -7.34
N ARG A 90 -1.39 -6.03 -8.22
CA ARG A 90 -1.97 -6.70 -9.40
C ARG A 90 -3.01 -7.74 -9.01
N ILE A 91 -2.70 -8.58 -8.03
CA ILE A 91 -3.61 -9.62 -7.52
C ILE A 91 -4.93 -9.00 -7.04
N LEU A 92 -4.88 -7.91 -6.26
CA LEU A 92 -6.09 -7.22 -5.80
C LEU A 92 -6.88 -6.61 -6.95
N TYR A 93 -6.21 -5.99 -7.92
CA TYR A 93 -6.84 -5.43 -9.11
C TYR A 93 -7.57 -6.50 -9.93
N GLU A 94 -6.93 -7.63 -10.18
CA GLU A 94 -7.50 -8.73 -10.96
C GLU A 94 -8.68 -9.37 -10.23
N ALA A 95 -8.54 -9.61 -8.92
CA ALA A 95 -9.59 -10.20 -8.10
C ALA A 95 -10.84 -9.32 -7.96
N ALA A 96 -10.70 -7.99 -8.03
CA ALA A 96 -11.82 -7.08 -7.83
C ALA A 96 -12.94 -7.26 -8.87
N ALA A 97 -14.18 -7.37 -8.38
CA ALA A 97 -15.38 -7.51 -9.21
C ALA A 97 -15.91 -6.18 -9.79
N SER A 98 -15.15 -5.09 -9.63
CA SER A 98 -15.53 -3.78 -10.13
C SER A 98 -15.47 -3.76 -11.67
N PRO A 99 -16.56 -3.37 -12.36
CA PRO A 99 -16.55 -3.20 -13.81
C PRO A 99 -15.78 -1.94 -14.25
N ASP A 100 -15.59 -0.98 -13.33
CA ASP A 100 -14.83 0.24 -13.55
C ASP A 100 -13.57 0.21 -12.66
N LYS A 101 -12.51 -0.40 -13.19
CA LYS A 101 -11.24 -0.52 -12.47
C LYS A 101 -10.04 -0.08 -13.30
N THR A 102 -9.20 0.77 -12.71
CA THR A 102 -7.95 1.28 -13.29
C THR A 102 -6.76 0.79 -12.48
N PHE A 103 -5.71 0.35 -13.17
CA PHE A 103 -4.42 0.01 -12.58
C PHE A 103 -3.36 0.99 -13.07
N HIS A 104 -2.55 1.53 -12.17
CA HIS A 104 -1.46 2.44 -12.52
C HIS A 104 -0.18 2.07 -11.76
N LEU A 105 0.95 2.08 -12.45
CA LEU A 105 2.28 1.91 -11.85
C LEU A 105 2.97 3.26 -11.78
N ILE A 106 3.54 3.60 -10.63
CA ILE A 106 4.41 4.78 -10.46
C ILE A 106 5.87 4.30 -10.39
N PRO A 107 6.64 4.40 -11.49
CA PRO A 107 8.01 3.90 -11.54
C PRO A 107 8.89 4.57 -10.48
N GLY A 108 9.68 3.76 -9.77
CA GLY A 108 10.65 4.26 -8.79
C GLY A 108 10.07 4.77 -7.47
N ALA A 109 8.74 4.77 -7.29
CA ALA A 109 8.13 5.17 -6.02
C ALA A 109 8.42 4.14 -4.92
N THR A 110 8.84 4.61 -3.74
CA THR A 110 8.96 3.79 -2.52
C THR A 110 7.62 3.71 -1.78
N HIS A 111 7.51 2.89 -0.73
CA HIS A 111 6.24 2.69 -0.03
C HIS A 111 5.60 3.99 0.47
N TYR A 112 6.41 4.91 1.01
CA TYR A 112 5.95 6.19 1.57
C TYR A 112 6.33 7.42 0.74
N TYR A 113 6.91 7.24 -0.45
CA TYR A 113 7.44 8.35 -1.25
C TYR A 113 8.43 9.24 -0.46
N ALA A 114 9.11 8.67 0.54
CA ALA A 114 10.01 9.42 1.42
C ALA A 114 11.17 10.01 0.60
N GLY A 115 11.31 11.34 0.63
CA GLY A 115 12.29 12.04 -0.21
C GLY A 115 11.93 12.09 -1.70
N GLN A 116 10.70 11.75 -2.09
CA GLN A 116 10.23 11.70 -3.48
C GLN A 116 9.04 12.65 -3.73
N PRO A 117 9.17 13.98 -3.48
CA PRO A 117 8.05 14.92 -3.54
C PRO A 117 7.39 14.99 -4.93
N LYS A 118 8.16 14.82 -6.01
CA LYS A 118 7.62 14.77 -7.37
C LYS A 118 6.72 13.55 -7.56
N LEU A 119 7.18 12.35 -7.21
CA LEU A 119 6.40 11.12 -7.37
C LEU A 119 5.15 11.13 -6.49
N MET A 120 5.25 11.70 -5.29
CA MET A 120 4.08 11.94 -4.42
C MET A 120 3.06 12.87 -5.09
N SER A 121 3.54 13.96 -5.71
CA SER A 121 2.68 14.88 -6.45
C SER A 121 2.03 14.19 -7.65
N ASP A 122 2.78 13.41 -8.43
CA ASP A 122 2.27 12.65 -9.58
C ASP A 122 1.18 11.67 -9.13
N ALA A 123 1.40 10.91 -8.05
CA ALA A 123 0.40 10.01 -7.46
C ALA A 123 -0.88 10.73 -7.03
N THR A 124 -0.72 11.90 -6.42
CA THR A 124 -1.84 12.70 -5.91
C THR A 124 -2.65 13.31 -7.07
N GLN A 125 -1.97 13.82 -8.10
CA GLN A 125 -2.62 14.33 -9.32
C GLN A 125 -3.39 13.23 -10.05
N LEU A 126 -2.82 12.03 -10.14
CA LEU A 126 -3.52 10.86 -10.69
C LEU A 126 -4.82 10.57 -9.92
N ILE A 127 -4.78 10.55 -8.59
CA ILE A 127 -5.97 10.33 -7.76
C ILE A 127 -7.01 11.42 -8.01
N HIS A 128 -6.59 12.69 -8.05
CA HIS A 128 -7.49 13.81 -8.32
C HIS A 128 -8.16 13.70 -9.69
N GLY A 129 -7.40 13.51 -10.76
CA GLY A 129 -7.96 13.36 -12.10
C GLY A 129 -8.92 12.17 -12.19
N TRP A 130 -8.55 11.03 -11.60
CA TRP A 130 -9.40 9.84 -11.61
C TRP A 130 -10.76 10.05 -10.90
N LEU A 131 -10.77 10.82 -9.80
CA LEU A 131 -12.00 11.21 -9.10
C LEU A 131 -12.82 12.23 -9.89
N GLU A 132 -12.17 13.19 -10.56
CA GLU A 132 -12.82 14.20 -11.40
C GLU A 132 -13.53 13.59 -12.59
N ASP A 133 -12.88 12.67 -13.29
CA ASP A 133 -13.43 11.94 -14.44
C ASP A 133 -14.73 11.18 -14.09
N ARG A 134 -14.95 10.91 -12.80
CA ARG A 134 -16.12 10.20 -12.27
C ARG A 134 -17.09 11.11 -11.51
N GLY A 135 -16.85 12.42 -11.50
CA GLY A 135 -17.69 13.38 -10.78
C GLY A 135 -17.69 13.19 -9.26
N MET A 136 -16.68 12.50 -8.70
CA MET A 136 -16.58 12.18 -7.27
C MET A 136 -15.90 13.27 -6.46
N ARG A 137 -15.41 14.32 -7.11
CA ARG A 137 -14.90 15.51 -6.43
C ARG A 137 -16.08 16.40 -6.07
N THR A 138 -16.39 16.50 -4.78
CA THR A 138 -17.34 17.51 -4.32
C THR A 138 -16.80 18.88 -4.71
N SER A 139 -17.58 19.62 -5.52
CA SER A 139 -17.33 21.04 -5.73
C SER A 139 -17.27 21.66 -4.34
N THR A 140 -16.11 22.20 -3.95
CA THR A 140 -16.00 23.12 -2.84
C THR A 140 -16.92 24.29 -3.19
N LYS A 141 -18.18 24.24 -2.75
CA LYS A 141 -19.01 25.43 -2.69
C LYS A 141 -18.20 26.40 -1.85
N HIS A 142 -17.64 27.40 -2.52
CA HIS A 142 -17.04 28.53 -1.85
C HIS A 142 -18.08 29.00 -0.84
N VAL A 143 -17.73 28.94 0.45
CA VAL A 143 -18.44 29.73 1.45
C VAL A 143 -18.26 31.17 0.97
N ARG A 144 -19.25 31.71 0.27
CA ARG A 144 -19.33 33.15 0.02
C ARG A 144 -19.38 33.75 1.41
N GLY A 145 -18.28 34.39 1.80
CA GLY A 145 -18.22 35.17 3.03
C GLY A 145 -19.39 36.14 3.02
N ILE A 146 -20.29 35.97 3.99
CA ILE A 146 -21.11 37.07 4.46
C ILE A 146 -20.17 37.85 5.36
N ALA A 147 -19.75 39.03 4.90
CA ALA A 147 -19.19 40.05 5.77
C ALA A 147 -19.95 41.34 5.50
N ALA A 148 -20.36 41.94 6.61
CA ALA A 148 -21.28 43.06 6.81
C ALA A 148 -20.92 44.35 6.07
#